data_AF-A0A7G8DA03-F1
#
_entry.id   AF-A0A7G8DA03-F1
#
_cell.length_a   1.000
_cell.length_b   1.000
_cell.length_c   1.000
_cell.angle_alpha   90.00
_cell.angle_beta   90.00
_cell.angle_gamma   90.00
#
_symmetry.space_group_name_H-M   'P 1'
#
loop_
_entity.id
_entity.type
_entity.pdbx_description
1 polymer ?
#
loop_
_entity_poly.entity_id
_entity_poly.type
_entity_poly.pdbx_seq_one_letter_code
_entity_poly.pdbx_strand_id
1 'polypeptide(L)'
;MDDYLKLAEATDAAVQASEPGMLHHTFDQDPDDPLAFVWSEVYANDAAFAVHVSNPTVQEYLQKHAELGDGFSVEVYGTVEAECRTLMESFGLPLKIFESRLGYSRF
;
A
#
# COMPACT_ATOMS: atom_id res chain seq x y z
N MET A 1 4.44 14.47 -12.60
CA MET A 1 3.22 14.59 -11.78
C MET A 1 2.03 13.95 -12.49
N ASP A 2 1.58 14.48 -13.63
CA ASP A 2 0.42 13.91 -14.36
C ASP A 2 0.54 12.42 -14.68
N ASP A 3 1.71 11.96 -15.13
CA ASP A 3 1.93 10.54 -15.44
C ASP A 3 1.92 9.66 -14.18
N TYR A 4 2.36 10.21 -13.05
CA TYR A 4 2.33 9.51 -11.76
C TYR A 4 0.90 9.41 -11.22
N LEU A 5 0.08 10.45 -11.38
CA LEU A 5 -1.34 10.43 -11.02
C LEU A 5 -2.14 9.46 -11.89
N LYS A 6 -1.86 9.38 -13.20
CA LYS A 6 -2.48 8.37 -14.09
C LYS A 6 -2.10 6.95 -13.70
N LEU A 7 -0.84 6.75 -13.30
CA LEU A 7 -0.36 5.47 -12.79
C LEU A 7 -1.09 5.07 -11.49
N ALA A 8 -1.22 6.02 -10.55
CA ALA A 8 -1.97 5.83 -9.31
C ALA A 8 -3.46 5.54 -9.58
N GLU A 9 -4.11 6.31 -10.46
CA GLU A 9 -5.52 6.11 -10.84
C GLU A 9 -5.77 4.73 -11.45
N ALA A 10 -4.88 4.26 -12.33
CA ALA A 10 -4.99 2.92 -12.91
C ALA A 10 -4.82 1.82 -11.86
N THR A 11 -3.93 2.05 -10.88
CA THR A 11 -3.69 1.12 -9.77
C THR A 11 -4.90 1.05 -8.85
N ASP A 12 -5.44 2.20 -8.45
CA ASP A 12 -6.65 2.31 -7.62
C ASP A 12 -7.84 1.58 -8.25
N ALA A 13 -8.10 1.84 -9.54
CA ALA A 13 -9.19 1.19 -10.26
C ALA A 13 -9.02 -0.34 -10.35
N ALA A 14 -7.79 -0.83 -10.52
CA ALA A 14 -7.50 -2.27 -10.58
C ALA A 14 -7.70 -2.94 -9.22
N VAL A 15 -7.22 -2.30 -8.14
CA VAL A 15 -7.41 -2.76 -6.76
C VAL A 15 -8.90 -2.81 -6.43
N GLN A 16 -9.64 -1.72 -6.67
CA GLN A 16 -11.09 -1.66 -6.42
C GLN A 16 -11.86 -2.77 -7.15
N ALA A 17 -11.48 -3.09 -8.39
CA ALA A 17 -12.16 -4.09 -9.20
C ALA A 17 -11.87 -5.54 -8.78
N SER A 18 -10.72 -5.81 -8.16
CA SER A 18 -10.20 -7.18 -8.00
C SER A 18 -9.97 -7.64 -6.56
N GLU A 19 -9.94 -6.72 -5.59
CA GLU A 19 -9.51 -7.02 -4.22
C GLU A 19 -10.64 -6.84 -3.18
N PRO A 20 -11.51 -7.83 -2.97
CA PRO A 20 -12.60 -7.73 -1.99
C PRO A 20 -12.11 -7.62 -0.53
N GLY A 21 -10.84 -7.97 -0.28
CA GLY A 21 -10.19 -7.82 1.03
C GLY A 21 -9.57 -6.44 1.27
N MET A 22 -9.56 -5.56 0.28
CA MET A 22 -9.16 -4.16 0.41
C MET A 22 -10.35 -3.34 0.90
N LEU A 23 -10.28 -2.88 2.15
CA LEU A 23 -11.38 -2.19 2.83
C LEU A 23 -11.28 -0.67 2.71
N HIS A 24 -10.07 -0.16 2.50
CA HIS A 24 -9.78 1.25 2.26
C HIS A 24 -8.52 1.34 1.41
N HIS A 25 -8.56 2.16 0.37
CA HIS A 25 -7.44 2.40 -0.53
C HIS A 25 -7.59 3.82 -1.05
N THR A 26 -6.77 4.74 -0.55
CA THR A 26 -6.79 6.15 -0.97
C THR A 26 -5.40 6.63 -1.27
N PHE A 27 -5.31 7.54 -2.23
CA PHE A 27 -4.07 8.20 -2.61
C PHE A 27 -4.14 9.67 -2.24
N ASP A 28 -3.50 10.01 -1.12
CA ASP A 28 -3.64 11.30 -0.47
C ASP A 28 -2.39 12.14 -0.71
N GLN A 29 -2.57 13.41 -1.05
CA GLN A 29 -1.46 14.36 -1.26
C GLN A 29 -1.08 15.04 0.06
N ASP A 30 0.22 15.19 0.32
CA ASP A 30 0.69 15.95 1.47
C ASP A 30 0.26 17.43 1.32
N PRO A 31 -0.33 18.06 2.36
CA PRO A 31 -0.79 19.43 2.29
C PRO A 31 0.36 20.46 2.20
N ASP A 32 1.55 20.10 2.66
CA ASP A 32 2.74 20.95 2.72
C ASP A 32 3.75 20.65 1.60
N ASP A 33 3.66 19.48 0.95
CA ASP A 33 4.48 19.12 -0.23
C ASP A 33 3.63 18.55 -1.39
N PRO A 34 3.43 19.31 -2.49
CA PRO A 34 2.59 18.87 -3.60
C PRO A 34 3.19 17.70 -4.41
N LEU A 35 4.43 17.29 -4.16
CA LEU A 35 5.06 16.13 -4.80
C LEU A 35 5.10 14.89 -3.89
N ALA A 36 4.66 15.01 -2.64
CA ALA A 36 4.57 13.90 -1.72
C ALA A 36 3.13 13.35 -1.65
N PHE A 37 3.03 12.03 -1.69
CA PHE A 37 1.76 11.31 -1.65
C PHE A 37 1.86 10.11 -0.73
N VAL A 38 0.73 9.70 -0.17
CA VAL A 38 0.60 8.57 0.73
C VAL A 38 -0.54 7.68 0.25
N TRP A 39 -0.26 6.37 0.14
CA TRP A 39 -1.32 5.38 0.09
C TRP A 39 -1.78 5.06 1.50
N SER A 40 -3.07 5.30 1.78
CA SER A 40 -3.71 4.88 3.01
C SER A 40 -4.51 3.61 2.74
N GLU A 41 -4.07 2.49 3.31
CA GLU A 41 -4.59 1.17 2.96
C GLU A 41 -5.06 0.42 4.21
N VAL A 42 -6.24 -0.19 4.13
CA VAL A 42 -6.77 -1.07 5.17
C VAL A 42 -7.14 -2.40 4.57
N TYR A 43 -6.47 -3.45 5.05
CA TYR A 43 -6.70 -4.83 4.65
C TYR A 43 -7.59 -5.54 5.65
N ALA A 44 -8.46 -6.43 5.17
CA ALA A 44 -9.30 -7.26 6.04
C ALA A 44 -8.47 -8.22 6.91
N ASN A 45 -7.31 -8.66 6.41
CA ASN A 45 -6.37 -9.58 7.07
C ASN A 45 -5.08 -9.73 6.23
N ASP A 46 -4.13 -10.52 6.74
CA ASP A 46 -2.86 -10.85 6.09
C ASP A 46 -3.01 -11.48 4.69
N ALA A 47 -4.05 -12.30 4.48
CA ALA A 47 -4.29 -12.90 3.16
C ALA A 47 -4.73 -11.84 2.13
N ALA A 48 -5.50 -10.83 2.54
CA ALA A 48 -5.86 -9.71 1.67
C ALA A 48 -4.62 -8.88 1.28
N PHE A 49 -3.71 -8.62 2.24
CA PHE A 49 -2.43 -7.99 1.92
C PHE A 49 -1.60 -8.82 0.93
N ALA A 50 -1.51 -10.13 1.12
CA ALA A 50 -0.78 -11.02 0.21
C ALA A 50 -1.35 -11.00 -1.22
N VAL A 51 -2.68 -10.93 -1.37
CA VAL A 51 -3.34 -10.74 -2.66
C VAL A 51 -2.95 -9.39 -3.28
N HIS A 52 -2.98 -8.31 -2.50
CA HIS A 52 -2.65 -6.97 -2.97
C HIS A 52 -1.23 -6.86 -3.53
N VAL A 53 -0.23 -7.32 -2.77
CA VAL A 53 1.18 -7.26 -3.22
C VAL A 53 1.49 -8.23 -4.37
N SER A 54 0.59 -9.19 -4.61
CA SER A 54 0.65 -10.09 -5.78
C SER A 54 -0.11 -9.56 -6.99
N ASN A 55 -0.83 -8.44 -6.85
CA ASN A 55 -1.56 -7.83 -7.95
C ASN A 55 -0.57 -7.29 -9.00
N PRO A 56 -0.64 -7.73 -10.26
CA PRO A 56 0.29 -7.28 -11.30
C PRO A 56 0.31 -5.76 -11.49
N THR A 57 -0.82 -5.07 -11.32
CA THR A 57 -0.89 -3.61 -11.45
C THR A 57 -0.19 -2.91 -10.29
N VAL A 58 -0.27 -3.45 -9.07
CA VAL A 58 0.48 -2.94 -7.91
C VAL A 58 1.98 -3.16 -8.10
N GLN A 59 2.39 -4.30 -8.66
CA GLN A 59 3.80 -4.54 -8.98
C GLN A 59 4.32 -3.59 -10.08
N GLU A 60 3.52 -3.32 -11.10
CA GLU A 60 3.84 -2.33 -12.14
C GLU A 60 3.96 -0.93 -11.53
N TYR A 61 3.07 -0.56 -10.61
CA TYR A 61 3.12 0.69 -9.88
C TYR A 61 4.47 0.84 -9.13
N LEU A 62 4.87 -0.17 -8.35
CA LEU A 62 6.13 -0.15 -7.60
C LEU A 62 7.35 -0.03 -8.52
N GLN A 63 7.34 -0.73 -9.66
CA GLN A 63 8.41 -0.64 -10.66
C GLN A 63 8.50 0.76 -11.27
N LYS A 64 7.37 1.33 -11.70
CA LYS A 64 7.33 2.67 -12.29
C LYS A 64 7.58 3.78 -11.27
N HIS A 65 7.23 3.58 -10.01
CA HIS A 65 7.57 4.52 -8.95
C HIS A 65 9.10 4.67 -8.84
N ALA A 66 9.87 3.59 -8.97
CA ALA A 66 11.32 3.67 -8.98
C ALA A 66 11.90 4.50 -10.15
N GLU A 67 11.13 4.74 -11.21
CA GLU A 67 11.52 5.59 -12.35
C GLU A 67 11.01 7.03 -12.22
N LEU A 68 9.85 7.23 -11.59
CA LEU A 68 9.10 8.49 -11.63
C LEU A 68 9.08 9.26 -10.30
N GLY A 69 9.38 8.60 -9.19
CA GLY A 69 9.34 9.18 -7.84
C GLY A 69 10.67 9.03 -7.11
N ASP A 70 10.79 9.75 -6.00
CA ASP A 70 11.94 9.69 -5.11
C ASP A 70 11.50 9.24 -3.72
N GLY A 71 12.09 8.14 -3.24
CA GLY A 71 11.83 7.62 -1.90
C GLY A 71 10.49 6.90 -1.76
N PHE A 72 10.52 5.73 -1.12
CA PHE A 72 9.34 4.96 -0.76
C PHE A 72 9.56 4.33 0.60
N SER A 73 8.58 4.46 1.48
CA SER A 73 8.61 3.82 2.80
C SER A 73 7.23 3.32 3.17
N VAL A 74 7.19 2.19 3.87
CA VAL A 74 5.96 1.53 4.29
C VAL A 74 5.88 1.53 5.81
N GLU A 75 4.76 2.03 6.33
CA GLU A 75 4.40 1.87 7.72
C GLU A 75 3.18 0.95 7.83
N VAL A 76 3.28 -0.07 8.69
CA VAL A 76 2.20 -1.05 8.90
C VAL A 76 1.73 -0.96 10.34
N TYR A 77 0.42 -0.85 10.52
CA TYR A 77 -0.22 -0.74 11.83
C TYR A 77 -1.17 -1.93 12.02
N GLY A 78 -0.84 -2.84 12.94
CA GLY A 78 -1.66 -4.05 13.09
C GLY A 78 -0.97 -5.18 13.85
N THR A 79 -1.70 -6.27 14.03
CA THR A 79 -1.12 -7.56 14.40
C THR A 79 -0.83 -8.30 13.11
N VAL A 80 0.44 -8.56 12.83
CA VAL A 80 0.91 -9.17 11.56
C VAL A 80 1.53 -10.52 11.89
N GLU A 81 1.09 -11.59 11.23
CA GLU A 81 1.66 -12.92 11.43
C GLU A 81 3.07 -13.03 10.83
N ALA A 82 3.84 -14.02 11.28
CA ALA A 82 5.25 -14.17 10.91
C ALA A 82 5.46 -14.35 9.40
N GLU A 83 4.55 -15.05 8.72
CA GLU A 83 4.61 -15.24 7.26
C GLU A 83 4.36 -13.93 6.52
N CYS A 84 3.35 -13.17 6.93
CA CYS A 84 3.03 -11.87 6.35
C CYS A 84 4.17 -10.86 6.57
N ARG A 85 4.77 -10.85 7.77
CA ARG A 85 5.98 -10.05 8.06
C ARG A 85 7.14 -10.43 7.14
N THR A 86 7.39 -11.72 6.95
CA THR A 86 8.47 -12.20 6.06
C THR A 86 8.22 -11.75 4.62
N LEU A 87 6.96 -11.79 4.17
CA LEU A 87 6.56 -11.27 2.86
C LEU A 87 6.82 -9.76 2.76
N MET A 88 6.42 -8.96 3.75
CA MET A 88 6.67 -7.50 3.77
C MET A 88 8.18 -7.19 3.71
N GLU A 89 8.99 -7.90 4.49
CA GLU A 89 10.45 -7.71 4.52
C GLU A 89 11.11 -8.12 3.20
N SER A 90 10.53 -9.07 2.46
CA SER A 90 11.08 -9.55 1.18
C SER A 90 11.12 -8.49 0.07
N PHE A 91 10.32 -7.43 0.18
CA PHE A 91 10.32 -6.32 -0.79
C PHE A 91 11.55 -5.43 -0.69
N GLY A 92 12.31 -5.49 0.42
CA GLY A 92 13.53 -4.68 0.61
C GLY A 92 13.28 -3.18 0.74
N LEU A 93 12.03 -2.78 0.96
CA LEU A 93 11.63 -1.39 1.16
C LEU A 93 11.89 -0.95 2.62
N PRO A 94 12.17 0.34 2.87
CA PRO A 94 12.10 0.89 4.23
C PRO A 94 10.76 0.57 4.87
N LEU A 95 10.77 -0.28 5.90
CA LEU A 95 9.58 -0.84 6.52
C LEU A 95 9.60 -0.62 8.03
N LYS A 96 8.49 -0.13 8.57
CA LYS A 96 8.27 0.00 10.01
C LYS A 96 6.93 -0.61 10.39
N ILE A 97 6.96 -1.58 11.30
CA ILE A 97 5.75 -2.26 11.78
C ILE A 97 5.46 -1.82 13.21
N PHE A 98 4.29 -1.24 13.40
CA PHE A 98 3.73 -0.85 14.69
C PHE A 98 2.71 -1.91 15.13
N GLU A 99 3.15 -2.78 16.04
CA GLU A 99 2.30 -3.85 16.55
C GLU A 99 1.17 -3.30 17.43
N SER A 100 -0.07 -3.59 17.05
CA SER A 100 -1.26 -3.12 17.78
C SER A 100 -1.25 -3.62 19.23
N ARG A 101 -1.44 -2.70 20.18
CA ARG A 101 -1.62 -3.03 21.60
C ARG A 101 -3.10 -3.01 22.01
N LEU A 102 -3.90 -2.13 21.39
CA LEU A 102 -5.32 -1.91 21.66
C LEU A 102 -5.98 -1.34 20.38
N GLY A 103 -7.28 -1.57 20.18
CA GLY A 103 -8.04 -0.97 19.07
C GLY A 103 -9.29 -1.77 18.68
N TYR A 104 -10.14 -1.18 17.83
CA TYR A 104 -11.22 -1.87 17.12
C TYR A 104 -11.46 -1.18 15.77
N SER A 105 -11.93 -1.95 14.79
CA SER A 105 -12.42 -1.42 13.51
C SER A 105 -13.92 -1.65 13.40
N ARG A 106 -14.63 -0.75 12.71
CA ARG A 106 -16.02 -0.95 12.30
C ARG A 106 -16.06 -0.82 10.79
N PHE A 107 -16.75 -1.75 10.15
CA PHE A 107 -16.94 -1.81 8.72
C PHE A 107 -18.44 -1.76 8.43
#